data_AF-A0A917T5Y2-F1
#
_entry.id   AF-A0A917T5Y2-F1
#
_cell.length_a   1.000
_cell.length_b   1.000
_cell.length_c   1.000
_cell.angle_alpha   90.00
_cell.angle_beta   90.00
_cell.angle_gamma   90.00
#
_symmetry.space_group_name_H-M   'P 1'
#
loop_
_entity.id
_entity.type
_entity.pdbx_description
1 polymer ?
#
loop_
_entity_poly.entity_id
_entity_poly.type
_entity_poly.pdbx_seq_one_letter_code
_entity_poly.pdbx_strand_id
1 'polypeptide(L)'
;MADTADTENPAGTAGTAGTGGTGGTAGTGGTAGISDTAGTGSPETTGATGPARAADRPVTFATCGRVPGPFFHGTRVALAVGDELVPGRESNFQRGRVSNNVYFTSVLETAVWGAELAAALARDGRPGRIYVVEPSGPFEDDPNVTDKRFPGNPTRSYRSRDPLRVVGEVADWPGHEPEVLQRMLDGLARLRREGRDVIED
;
A
#
# COMPACT_ATOMS: atom_id res chain seq x y z
N MET A 1 -19.78 31.35 33.37
CA MET A 1 -20.01 29.91 33.13
C MET A 1 -18.68 29.22 33.31
N ALA A 2 -18.50 28.57 34.45
CA ALA A 2 -17.51 27.49 34.62
C ALA A 2 -18.10 26.21 33.96
N ASP A 3 -17.49 25.03 33.86
CA ASP A 3 -16.26 24.43 34.39
C ASP A 3 -15.90 23.25 33.43
N THR A 4 -14.77 22.54 33.46
CA THR A 4 -13.61 22.48 34.38
C THR A 4 -12.32 22.26 33.58
N ALA A 5 -11.15 22.19 34.25
CA ALA A 5 -9.98 21.45 33.76
C ALA A 5 -9.99 20.02 34.35
N ASP A 6 -9.26 19.08 33.74
CA ASP A 6 -8.51 18.11 34.54
C ASP A 6 -7.27 17.59 33.83
N THR A 7 -6.23 17.41 34.64
CA THR A 7 -4.90 16.90 34.27
C THR A 7 -4.76 15.54 34.91
N GLU A 8 -4.24 14.51 34.22
CA GLU A 8 -3.34 13.54 34.87
C GLU A 8 -2.62 12.56 33.92
N ASN A 9 -1.34 12.36 34.23
CA ASN A 9 -0.44 11.25 33.87
C ASN A 9 0.72 11.40 34.87
N PRO A 10 1.13 10.38 35.66
CA PRO A 10 2.07 9.41 35.11
C PRO A 10 2.11 7.99 35.73
N ALA A 11 2.62 7.04 34.92
CA ALA A 11 3.54 5.94 35.26
C ALA A 11 3.14 4.82 36.26
N GLY A 12 3.53 3.57 35.93
CA GLY A 12 3.21 2.40 36.77
C GLY A 12 3.87 1.05 36.41
N THR A 13 5.17 1.04 36.09
CA THR A 13 6.13 -0.07 36.37
C THR A 13 6.03 -1.47 35.70
N ALA A 14 7.18 -2.15 35.65
CA ALA A 14 7.44 -3.39 34.91
C ALA A 14 7.29 -4.69 35.74
N GLY A 15 7.18 -5.83 35.06
CA GLY A 15 7.13 -7.18 35.64
C GLY A 15 7.95 -8.20 34.84
N THR A 16 8.99 -8.74 35.49
CA THR A 16 10.05 -9.65 35.03
C THR A 16 9.67 -10.93 34.26
N ALA A 17 10.55 -11.23 33.28
CA ALA A 17 11.12 -12.52 32.86
C ALA A 17 10.67 -13.84 33.53
N GLY A 18 10.52 -14.88 32.68
CA GLY A 18 10.55 -16.29 33.07
C GLY A 18 11.34 -17.13 32.05
N THR A 19 12.37 -17.85 32.51
CA THR A 19 13.26 -18.67 31.68
C THR A 19 13.08 -20.18 31.93
N GLY A 20 13.13 -20.98 30.87
CA GLY A 20 13.22 -22.45 30.91
C GLY A 20 12.43 -23.10 29.77
N GLY A 21 12.86 -24.21 29.15
CA GLY A 21 14.12 -24.92 29.28
C GLY A 21 14.13 -26.21 28.45
N THR A 22 15.27 -26.51 27.81
CA THR A 22 15.76 -27.85 27.39
C THR A 22 14.83 -28.87 26.69
N GLY A 23 15.27 -29.35 25.53
CA GLY A 23 15.47 -30.81 25.34
C GLY A 23 14.89 -31.49 24.11
N GLY A 24 15.75 -32.24 23.40
CA GLY A 24 15.36 -33.23 22.38
C GLY A 24 15.26 -32.72 20.93
N THR A 25 15.63 -33.48 19.90
CA THR A 25 16.32 -34.79 19.83
C THR A 25 17.10 -34.88 18.52
N ALA A 26 18.15 -35.70 18.47
CA ALA A 26 18.90 -35.96 17.24
C ALA A 26 18.08 -36.84 16.28
N GLY A 27 18.11 -36.50 14.98
CA GLY A 27 17.53 -37.28 13.89
C GLY A 27 18.54 -37.47 12.76
N THR A 28 19.14 -38.66 12.68
CA THR A 28 20.09 -39.05 11.63
C THR A 28 19.38 -39.56 10.38
N GLY A 29 19.82 -39.16 9.18
CA GLY A 29 19.40 -39.82 7.94
C GLY A 29 19.48 -38.94 6.70
N GLY A 30 20.64 -38.92 6.04
CA GLY A 30 20.84 -38.25 4.74
C GLY A 30 21.77 -39.08 3.85
N THR A 31 21.22 -40.10 3.19
CA THR A 31 21.95 -40.95 2.25
C THR A 31 22.09 -40.29 0.87
N ALA A 32 23.18 -40.64 0.18
CA ALA A 32 23.59 -40.01 -1.06
C ALA A 32 22.58 -40.16 -2.21
N GLY A 33 22.33 -39.05 -2.92
CA GLY A 33 21.69 -39.03 -4.23
C GLY A 33 22.67 -38.50 -5.27
N ILE A 34 23.31 -39.41 -6.01
CA ILE A 34 24.17 -39.08 -7.15
C ILE A 34 23.36 -38.62 -8.36
N SER A 35 23.79 -37.55 -9.04
CA SER A 35 23.46 -37.23 -10.44
C SER A 35 24.35 -36.06 -10.91
N ASP A 36 25.55 -36.39 -11.38
CA ASP A 36 26.34 -35.49 -12.21
C ASP A 36 26.21 -35.96 -13.67
N THR A 37 25.59 -35.11 -14.50
CA THR A 37 25.46 -35.36 -15.93
C THR A 37 25.82 -34.08 -16.68
N ALA A 38 27.09 -34.00 -17.10
CA ALA A 38 27.57 -32.90 -17.93
C ALA A 38 26.82 -32.88 -19.28
N GLY A 39 26.26 -31.71 -19.61
CA GLY A 39 25.53 -31.46 -20.86
C GLY A 39 26.02 -30.20 -21.55
N THR A 40 27.18 -30.26 -22.21
CA THR A 40 27.69 -29.16 -23.05
C THR A 40 26.83 -29.07 -24.32
N GLY A 41 26.02 -28.02 -24.43
CA GLY A 41 25.12 -27.82 -25.58
C GLY A 41 24.76 -26.35 -25.79
N SER A 42 25.49 -25.69 -26.69
CA SER A 42 25.14 -24.41 -27.31
C SER A 42 25.96 -24.29 -28.61
N PRO A 43 25.53 -23.49 -29.61
CA PRO A 43 24.36 -22.60 -29.62
C PRO A 43 23.33 -22.96 -30.70
N GLU A 44 22.13 -22.36 -30.64
CA GLU A 44 21.53 -21.83 -31.87
C GLU A 44 20.52 -20.70 -31.63
N THR A 45 20.46 -19.78 -32.58
CA THR A 45 19.77 -18.50 -32.46
C THR A 45 18.37 -18.58 -33.06
N THR A 46 17.33 -18.22 -32.30
CA THR A 46 16.15 -17.54 -32.86
C THR A 46 15.50 -16.69 -31.76
N GLY A 47 15.52 -15.38 -31.94
CA GLY A 47 14.84 -14.44 -31.05
C GLY A 47 13.32 -14.52 -31.23
N ALA A 48 12.65 -15.32 -30.39
CA ALA A 48 11.21 -15.23 -30.23
C ALA A 48 10.88 -14.18 -29.16
N THR A 49 10.90 -12.90 -29.55
CA THR A 49 10.23 -11.85 -28.77
C THR A 49 8.74 -12.13 -28.82
N GLY A 50 8.25 -12.92 -27.84
CA GLY A 50 6.82 -13.04 -27.59
C GLY A 50 6.23 -11.64 -27.37
N PRO A 51 4.98 -11.39 -27.82
CA PRO A 51 4.41 -10.06 -27.74
C PRO A 51 4.38 -9.60 -26.29
N ALA A 52 5.02 -8.45 -26.02
CA ALA A 52 4.89 -7.77 -24.73
C ALA A 52 3.40 -7.59 -24.45
N ARG A 53 2.92 -8.26 -23.40
CA ARG A 53 1.50 -8.29 -23.03
C ARG A 53 1.06 -6.85 -22.74
N ALA A 54 -0.18 -6.48 -23.05
CA ALA A 54 -0.68 -5.10 -23.07
C ALA A 54 -0.66 -4.30 -21.74
N ALA A 55 0.04 -4.77 -20.71
CA ALA A 55 0.32 -4.07 -19.45
C ALA A 55 1.53 -3.10 -19.54
N ASP A 56 2.20 -3.03 -20.68
CA ASP A 56 3.55 -2.42 -20.84
C ASP A 56 3.53 -0.94 -21.29
N ARG A 57 2.37 -0.26 -21.20
CA ARG A 57 2.24 1.16 -21.60
C ARG A 57 1.69 1.99 -20.43
N PRO A 58 2.40 3.06 -20.01
CA PRO A 58 1.93 3.94 -18.96
C PRO A 58 0.53 4.52 -19.22
N VAL A 59 -0.24 4.63 -18.15
CA VAL A 59 -1.53 5.31 -18.13
C VAL A 59 -1.27 6.80 -17.99
N THR A 60 -1.84 7.57 -18.91
CA THR A 60 -1.72 9.02 -19.01
C THR A 60 -3.11 9.63 -19.13
N PHE A 61 -3.23 10.94 -18.93
CA PHE A 61 -4.49 11.67 -19.12
C PHE A 61 -5.17 11.43 -20.49
N ALA A 62 -4.39 11.09 -21.53
CA ALA A 62 -4.90 10.78 -22.87
C ALA A 62 -5.25 9.29 -23.10
N THR A 63 -4.83 8.39 -22.21
CA THR A 63 -5.01 6.93 -22.35
C THR A 63 -5.84 6.29 -21.23
N CYS A 64 -6.15 7.03 -20.16
CA CYS A 64 -6.84 6.54 -18.96
C CYS A 64 -8.23 5.91 -19.22
N GLY A 65 -8.99 6.40 -20.21
CA GLY A 65 -10.27 5.83 -20.62
C GLY A 65 -10.21 4.39 -21.18
N ARG A 66 -9.02 3.80 -21.28
CA ARG A 66 -8.80 2.38 -21.64
C ARG A 66 -8.68 1.46 -20.42
N VAL A 67 -8.57 2.02 -19.22
CA VAL A 67 -8.43 1.28 -17.96
C VAL A 67 -9.83 1.01 -17.40
N PRO A 68 -10.30 -0.25 -17.35
CA PRO A 68 -11.57 -0.57 -16.72
C PRO A 68 -11.44 -0.51 -15.20
N GLY A 69 -12.51 -0.07 -14.54
CA GLY A 69 -12.70 -0.25 -13.10
C GLY A 69 -13.10 -1.69 -12.72
N PRO A 70 -13.53 -1.94 -11.48
CA PRO A 70 -13.77 -0.94 -10.42
C PRO A 70 -12.47 -0.27 -9.94
N PHE A 71 -12.61 0.96 -9.46
CA PHE A 71 -11.54 1.69 -8.79
C PHE A 71 -11.82 1.80 -7.29
N PHE A 72 -10.77 1.83 -6.50
CA PHE A 72 -10.81 1.80 -5.04
C PHE A 72 -9.97 2.92 -4.45
N HIS A 73 -10.50 3.60 -3.42
CA HIS A 73 -9.80 4.59 -2.63
C HIS A 73 -9.77 4.15 -1.16
N GLY A 74 -8.56 3.89 -0.64
CA GLY A 74 -8.32 3.57 0.77
C GLY A 74 -8.07 4.84 1.59
N THR A 75 -8.82 5.04 2.67
CA THR A 75 -8.72 6.22 3.53
C THR A 75 -9.23 5.95 4.95
N ARG A 76 -8.99 6.85 5.89
CA ARG A 76 -9.63 6.85 7.23
C ARG A 76 -10.86 7.76 7.32
N VAL A 77 -11.10 8.56 6.28
CA VAL A 77 -12.20 9.53 6.25
C VAL A 77 -13.51 8.78 6.03
N ALA A 78 -14.51 9.04 6.87
CA ALA A 78 -15.86 8.53 6.64
C ALA A 78 -16.54 9.38 5.55
N LEU A 79 -16.96 8.71 4.49
CA LEU A 79 -17.65 9.26 3.31
C LEU A 79 -18.94 8.47 3.07
N ALA A 80 -19.93 9.11 2.47
CA ALA A 80 -21.16 8.49 1.99
C ALA A 80 -21.13 8.27 0.47
N VAL A 81 -21.99 7.39 -0.02
CA VAL A 81 -22.23 7.26 -1.46
C VAL A 81 -22.80 8.57 -2.02
N GLY A 82 -22.18 9.09 -3.06
CA GLY A 82 -22.46 10.41 -3.64
C GLY A 82 -21.47 11.50 -3.25
N ASP A 83 -20.65 11.31 -2.20
CA ASP A 83 -19.61 12.27 -1.82
C ASP A 83 -18.50 12.38 -2.89
N GLU A 84 -17.84 13.53 -2.94
CA GLU A 84 -16.68 13.78 -3.81
C GLU A 84 -15.38 13.89 -3.00
N LEU A 85 -14.45 13.00 -3.32
CA LEU A 85 -13.04 13.12 -2.95
C LEU A 85 -12.41 14.18 -3.85
N VAL A 86 -12.20 15.38 -3.32
CA VAL A 86 -11.53 16.49 -4.01
C VAL A 86 -10.04 16.57 -3.63
N PRO A 87 -9.14 17.03 -4.51
CA PRO A 87 -7.79 17.40 -4.13
C PRO A 87 -7.76 18.63 -3.19
N GLY A 88 -6.59 19.00 -2.69
CA GLY A 88 -6.44 20.07 -1.71
C GLY A 88 -6.66 19.64 -0.26
N ARG A 89 -6.59 18.33 0.03
CA ARG A 89 -6.68 17.75 1.38
C ARG A 89 -5.31 17.46 1.96
N GLU A 90 -5.21 17.32 3.29
CA GLU A 90 -3.96 16.92 3.94
C GLU A 90 -3.57 15.48 3.57
N SER A 91 -2.28 15.25 3.29
CA SER A 91 -1.73 13.94 2.95
C SER A 91 -1.81 12.96 4.12
N ASN A 92 -2.25 11.73 3.85
CA ASN A 92 -2.22 10.63 4.82
C ASN A 92 -0.78 10.25 5.26
N PHE A 93 0.23 10.56 4.44
CA PHE A 93 1.61 10.14 4.67
C PHE A 93 2.48 11.23 5.33
N GLN A 94 2.23 12.51 5.03
CA GLN A 94 3.00 13.66 5.54
C GLN A 94 2.08 14.72 6.14
N ARG A 95 2.13 14.87 7.48
CA ARG A 95 1.42 15.93 8.21
C ARG A 95 1.80 17.30 7.66
N GLY A 96 0.81 18.16 7.43
CA GLY A 96 0.98 19.52 6.91
C GLY A 96 1.21 19.62 5.40
N ARG A 97 1.43 18.52 4.67
CA ARG A 97 1.41 18.54 3.20
C ARG A 97 -0.04 18.54 2.72
N VAL A 98 -0.38 19.48 1.86
CA VAL A 98 -1.60 19.43 1.05
C VAL A 98 -1.31 18.63 -0.22
N SER A 99 -2.17 17.68 -0.56
CA SER A 99 -2.09 16.87 -1.79
C SER A 99 -2.83 17.55 -2.94
N ASN A 100 -2.13 17.76 -4.06
CA ASN A 100 -2.66 18.33 -5.30
C ASN A 100 -3.46 17.30 -6.13
N ASN A 101 -3.31 16.01 -5.83
CA ASN A 101 -4.04 14.93 -6.50
C ASN A 101 -4.83 14.07 -5.49
N VAL A 102 -5.82 13.35 -6.00
CA VAL A 102 -6.52 12.26 -5.31
C VAL A 102 -5.99 10.93 -5.86
N TYR A 103 -5.64 10.01 -4.95
CA TYR A 103 -4.97 8.75 -5.26
C TYR A 103 -5.94 7.57 -5.16
N PHE A 104 -5.88 6.64 -6.10
CA PHE A 104 -6.77 5.47 -6.16
C PHE A 104 -6.10 4.32 -6.91
N THR A 105 -6.71 3.13 -6.94
CA THR A 105 -6.15 1.94 -7.59
C THR A 105 -7.26 1.07 -8.20
N SER A 106 -6.95 0.26 -9.21
CA SER A 106 -7.85 -0.82 -9.67
C SER A 106 -7.55 -2.18 -9.01
N VAL A 107 -6.82 -2.21 -7.89
CA VAL A 107 -6.46 -3.42 -7.12
C VAL A 107 -6.88 -3.24 -5.67
N LEU A 108 -7.79 -4.11 -5.19
CA LEU A 108 -8.36 -4.00 -3.85
C LEU A 108 -7.31 -4.05 -2.73
N GLU A 109 -6.33 -4.97 -2.82
CA GLU A 109 -5.23 -5.07 -1.82
C GLU A 109 -4.45 -3.75 -1.68
N THR A 110 -4.21 -3.05 -2.78
CA THR A 110 -3.49 -1.78 -2.75
C THR A 110 -4.32 -0.68 -2.08
N ALA A 111 -5.66 -0.78 -2.13
CA ALA A 111 -6.55 0.08 -1.35
C ALA A 111 -6.62 -0.32 0.13
N VAL A 112 -6.42 -1.61 0.48
CA VAL A 112 -6.24 -2.05 1.88
C VAL A 112 -5.04 -1.33 2.50
N TRP A 113 -3.88 -1.31 1.83
CA TRP A 113 -2.73 -0.51 2.29
C TRP A 113 -3.05 0.97 2.46
N GLY A 114 -3.78 1.58 1.52
CA GLY A 114 -4.22 2.96 1.63
C GLY A 114 -5.08 3.23 2.87
N ALA A 115 -6.02 2.34 3.16
CA ALA A 115 -6.92 2.43 4.32
C ALA A 115 -6.17 2.24 5.65
N GLU A 116 -5.35 1.20 5.75
CA GLU A 116 -4.60 0.87 6.97
C GLU A 116 -3.53 1.90 7.31
N LEU A 117 -2.75 2.34 6.33
CA LEU A 117 -1.70 3.34 6.54
C LEU A 117 -2.31 4.70 6.88
N ALA A 118 -3.44 5.09 6.26
CA ALA A 118 -4.15 6.31 6.62
C ALA A 118 -4.63 6.30 8.09
N ALA A 119 -5.21 5.18 8.54
CA ALA A 119 -5.67 5.02 9.92
C ALA A 119 -4.49 5.03 10.92
N ALA A 120 -3.47 4.20 10.67
CA ALA A 120 -2.32 4.04 11.56
C ALA A 120 -1.49 5.31 11.71
N LEU A 121 -1.27 6.06 10.62
CA LEU A 121 -0.47 7.29 10.64
C LEU A 121 -1.19 8.48 11.27
N ALA A 122 -2.53 8.51 11.24
CA ALA A 122 -3.32 9.58 11.85
C ALA A 122 -3.38 9.49 13.39
N ARG A 123 -3.31 8.27 13.94
CA ARG A 123 -3.29 8.00 15.40
C ARG A 123 -4.50 8.57 16.16
N ASP A 124 -5.64 8.70 15.49
CA ASP A 124 -6.89 9.26 16.02
C ASP A 124 -7.96 8.20 16.35
N GLY A 125 -7.60 6.91 16.28
CA GLY A 125 -8.46 5.78 16.61
C GLY A 125 -9.53 5.45 15.56
N ARG A 126 -9.60 6.16 14.43
CA ARG A 126 -10.55 5.86 13.35
C ARG A 126 -10.06 4.69 12.49
N PRO A 127 -10.92 3.72 12.16
CA PRO A 127 -10.55 2.61 11.28
C PRO A 127 -10.34 3.08 9.84
N GLY A 128 -9.57 2.29 9.08
CA GLY A 128 -9.49 2.42 7.63
C GLY A 128 -10.83 2.03 6.97
N ARG A 129 -11.06 2.56 5.78
CA ARG A 129 -12.24 2.34 4.93
C ARG A 129 -11.79 2.29 3.47
N ILE A 130 -12.50 1.51 2.66
CA ILE A 130 -12.24 1.39 1.22
C ILE A 130 -13.52 1.75 0.47
N TYR A 131 -13.43 2.75 -0.39
CA TYR A 131 -14.53 3.21 -1.21
C TYR A 131 -14.36 2.76 -2.66
N VAL A 132 -15.45 2.29 -3.27
CA VAL A 132 -15.53 2.15 -4.73
C VAL A 132 -15.79 3.55 -5.30
N VAL A 133 -14.97 3.96 -6.26
CA VAL A 133 -14.96 5.34 -6.79
C VAL A 133 -15.02 5.39 -8.31
N GLU A 134 -15.55 6.49 -8.83
CA GLU A 134 -15.52 6.84 -10.26
C GLU A 134 -14.76 8.15 -10.44
N PRO A 135 -13.70 8.21 -11.28
CA PRO A 135 -13.01 9.46 -11.58
C PRO A 135 -13.90 10.35 -12.46
N SER A 136 -14.07 11.62 -12.07
CA SER A 136 -14.85 12.61 -12.85
C SER A 136 -14.06 13.22 -14.03
N GLY A 137 -12.74 13.02 -14.06
CA GLY A 137 -11.83 13.54 -15.08
C GLY A 137 -10.68 12.59 -15.38
N PRO A 138 -9.70 13.02 -16.20
CA PRO A 138 -8.56 12.20 -16.58
C PRO A 138 -7.64 11.87 -15.40
N PHE A 139 -6.91 10.76 -15.52
CA PHE A 139 -5.94 10.30 -14.53
C PHE A 139 -4.67 9.75 -15.19
N GLU A 140 -3.62 9.59 -14.41
CA GLU A 140 -2.34 9.00 -14.84
C GLU A 140 -1.84 8.00 -13.80
N ASP A 141 -0.83 7.20 -14.15
CA ASP A 141 -0.13 6.33 -13.21
C ASP A 141 0.41 7.13 -12.00
N ASP A 142 0.29 6.57 -10.80
CA ASP A 142 0.86 7.16 -9.60
C ASP A 142 2.39 7.03 -9.62
N PRO A 143 3.16 8.13 -9.72
CA PRO A 143 4.60 8.08 -9.76
C PRO A 143 5.20 7.59 -8.43
N ASN A 144 4.49 7.63 -7.30
CA ASN A 144 5.05 7.19 -6.01
C ASN A 144 5.32 5.68 -5.95
N VAL A 145 4.68 4.88 -6.83
CA VAL A 145 4.80 3.41 -6.87
C VAL A 145 5.09 2.84 -8.26
N THR A 146 4.89 3.61 -9.33
CA THR A 146 5.22 3.24 -10.72
C THR A 146 6.71 3.42 -11.00
N ASP A 147 7.35 2.41 -11.61
CA ASP A 147 8.79 2.41 -11.96
C ASP A 147 9.76 2.72 -10.80
N LYS A 148 9.34 2.47 -9.54
CA LYS A 148 10.20 2.65 -8.35
C LYS A 148 10.90 1.37 -7.93
N ARG A 149 10.16 0.42 -7.31
CA ARG A 149 10.72 -0.86 -6.83
C ARG A 149 10.67 -1.95 -7.89
N PHE A 150 9.70 -1.86 -8.79
CA PHE A 150 9.43 -2.80 -9.88
C PHE A 150 9.11 -1.99 -11.14
N PRO A 151 9.39 -2.51 -12.34
CA PRO A 151 9.06 -1.84 -13.59
C PRO A 151 7.54 -1.77 -13.81
N GLY A 152 7.09 -0.68 -14.42
CA GLY A 152 5.68 -0.38 -14.68
C GLY A 152 4.87 -0.11 -13.41
N ASN A 153 3.54 -0.27 -13.53
CA ASN A 153 2.57 -0.03 -12.45
C ASN A 153 1.90 -1.35 -11.98
N PRO A 154 2.61 -2.23 -11.24
CA PRO A 154 2.06 -3.52 -10.81
C PRO A 154 0.91 -3.38 -9.80
N THR A 155 0.91 -2.31 -8.99
CA THR A 155 -0.14 -1.97 -8.01
C THR A 155 -1.36 -1.29 -8.65
N ARG A 156 -1.29 -0.99 -9.96
CA ARG A 156 -2.33 -0.28 -10.73
C ARG A 156 -2.85 0.96 -10.00
N SER A 157 -1.91 1.72 -9.43
CA SER A 157 -2.19 2.94 -8.67
C SER A 157 -2.18 4.14 -9.60
N TYR A 158 -3.13 5.04 -9.40
CA TYR A 158 -3.37 6.19 -10.25
C TYR A 158 -3.58 7.44 -9.40
N ARG A 159 -3.41 8.60 -10.04
CA ARG A 159 -3.73 9.90 -9.45
C ARG A 159 -4.53 10.77 -10.42
N SER A 160 -5.44 11.58 -9.89
CA SER A 160 -6.22 12.57 -10.64
C SER A 160 -6.20 13.94 -9.96
N ARG A 161 -6.23 15.00 -10.76
CA ARG A 161 -6.47 16.38 -10.30
C ARG A 161 -7.96 16.74 -10.27
N ASP A 162 -8.81 15.91 -10.88
CA ASP A 162 -10.25 16.02 -10.85
C ASP A 162 -10.81 15.17 -9.69
N PRO A 163 -12.01 15.49 -9.17
CA PRO A 163 -12.61 14.71 -8.09
C PRO A 163 -12.85 13.24 -8.43
N LEU A 164 -12.88 12.39 -7.39
CA LEU A 164 -13.41 11.03 -7.48
C LEU A 164 -14.74 10.96 -6.73
N ARG A 165 -15.79 10.48 -7.40
CA ARG A 165 -17.11 10.30 -6.79
C ARG A 165 -17.20 8.95 -6.10
N VAL A 166 -17.66 8.91 -4.85
CA VAL A 166 -17.92 7.66 -4.12
C VAL A 166 -19.20 7.02 -4.65
N VAL A 167 -19.11 5.78 -5.14
CA VAL A 167 -20.25 5.01 -5.65
C VAL A 167 -20.58 3.77 -4.80
N GLY A 168 -19.72 3.41 -3.85
CA GLY A 168 -19.96 2.35 -2.87
C GLY A 168 -18.88 2.30 -1.79
N GLU A 169 -19.11 1.54 -0.73
CA GLU A 169 -18.11 1.19 0.30
C GLU A 169 -17.89 -0.33 0.27
N VAL A 170 -16.64 -0.76 0.38
CA VAL A 170 -16.27 -2.17 0.56
C VAL A 170 -16.21 -2.42 2.08
N ALA A 171 -17.20 -3.13 2.61
CA ALA A 171 -17.29 -3.41 4.04
C ALA A 171 -16.37 -4.56 4.47
N ASP A 172 -16.42 -5.69 3.75
CA ASP A 172 -15.75 -6.93 4.12
C ASP A 172 -14.47 -7.14 3.30
N TRP A 173 -13.36 -6.53 3.73
CA TRP A 173 -12.02 -6.76 3.18
C TRP A 173 -11.08 -7.32 4.26
N PRO A 174 -10.22 -8.31 3.92
CA PRO A 174 -9.20 -8.79 4.84
C PRO A 174 -8.09 -7.73 4.98
N GLY A 175 -7.87 -7.27 6.21
CA GLY A 175 -6.69 -6.49 6.55
C GLY A 175 -5.42 -7.36 6.57
N HIS A 176 -4.26 -6.71 6.63
CA HIS A 176 -2.99 -7.37 6.83
C HIS A 176 -2.80 -7.80 8.29
N GLU A 177 -2.03 -8.88 8.49
CA GLU A 177 -1.60 -9.27 9.84
C GLU A 177 -0.86 -8.10 10.53
N PRO A 178 -1.04 -7.89 11.85
CA PRO A 178 -0.48 -6.75 12.56
C PRO A 178 1.03 -6.57 12.36
N GLU A 179 1.79 -7.67 12.28
CA GLU A 179 3.24 -7.66 12.04
C GLU A 179 3.61 -7.27 10.60
N VAL A 180 2.73 -7.52 9.63
CA VAL A 180 2.90 -7.09 8.23
C VAL A 180 2.72 -5.57 8.15
N LEU A 181 1.66 -5.04 8.76
CA LEU A 181 1.40 -3.60 8.83
C LEU A 181 2.51 -2.88 9.61
N GLN A 182 2.94 -3.41 10.75
CA GLN A 182 4.02 -2.82 11.57
C GLN A 182 5.34 -2.74 10.79
N ARG A 183 5.72 -3.80 10.05
CA ARG A 183 6.93 -3.77 9.20
C ARG A 183 6.88 -2.68 8.13
N MET A 184 5.70 -2.38 7.58
CA MET A 184 5.53 -1.28 6.62
C MET A 184 5.68 0.09 7.30
N LEU A 185 5.04 0.28 8.47
CA LEU A 185 5.14 1.50 9.27
C LEU A 185 6.59 1.78 9.71
N ASP A 186 7.32 0.77 10.14
CA ASP A 186 8.75 0.86 10.49
C ASP A 186 9.61 1.26 9.27
N GLY A 187 9.26 0.73 8.09
CA GLY A 187 9.87 1.09 6.81
C GLY A 187 9.68 2.57 6.47
N LEU A 188 8.46 3.08 6.58
CA LEU A 188 8.13 4.50 6.38
C LEU A 188 8.83 5.39 7.42
N ALA A 189 8.84 4.98 8.69
CA ALA A 189 9.53 5.71 9.76
C ALA A 189 11.05 5.75 9.57
N ARG A 190 11.65 4.71 8.98
CA ARG A 190 13.06 4.72 8.57
C ARG A 190 13.29 5.68 7.41
N LEU A 191 12.49 5.62 6.33
CA LEU A 191 12.63 6.52 5.19
C LEU A 191 12.56 7.99 5.61
N ARG A 192 11.66 8.33 6.54
CA ARG A 192 11.55 9.67 7.13
C ARG A 192 12.78 10.12 7.90
N ARG A 193 13.37 9.24 8.72
CA ARG A 193 14.63 9.54 9.44
C ARG A 193 15.81 9.71 8.50
N GLU A 194 15.79 9.06 7.34
CA GLU A 194 16.80 9.19 6.27
C GLU A 194 16.55 10.39 5.34
N GLY A 195 15.44 11.13 5.49
CA GLY A 195 15.05 12.22 4.58
C GLY A 195 14.66 11.75 3.18
N ARG A 196 14.22 10.49 3.05
CA ARG A 196 13.94 9.78 1.80
C ARG A 196 12.46 9.50 1.57
N ASP A 197 11.56 9.98 2.44
CA ASP A 197 10.11 9.93 2.22
C ASP A 197 9.63 11.02 1.24
N VAL A 198 10.24 11.07 0.05
CA VAL A 198 9.82 11.99 -1.02
C VAL A 198 8.46 11.55 -1.57
N ILE A 199 7.52 12.49 -1.66
CA ILE A 199 6.20 12.29 -2.28
C ILE A 199 6.13 13.15 -3.55
N GLU A 200 5.86 12.49 -4.67
CA GLU A 200 5.66 13.06 -6.01
C GLU A 200 4.16 13.32 -6.25
N ASP A 201 3.77 14.60 -6.29
CA ASP A 201 2.38 15.07 -6.26
C ASP A 201 2.18 16.27 -7.22
#